data_AF-A0AAU3DS34-F1
#
_entry.id   AF-A0AAU3DS34-F1
#
_cell.length_a   1.000
_cell.length_b   1.000
_cell.length_c   1.000
_cell.angle_alpha   90.00
_cell.angle_beta   90.00
_cell.angle_gamma   90.00
#
_symmetry.space_group_name_H-M   'P 1'
#
loop_
_entity.id
_entity.type
_entity.pdbx_description
1 polymer ?
#
loop_
_entity_poly.entity_id
_entity_poly.type
_entity_poly.pdbx_seq_one_letter_code
_entity_poly.pdbx_strand_id
1 'polypeptide(L)'
;MARRSGQRHAGNIDLLTRLGTSLNAVGVTLPEDFVEFYSWDGWADELDRGSVTGCWTSLGPLPTFSPVEPGAFLVRFLSDQQDCVVWYLYLRQGEPACVVHAFDLESDYGHDQESGVIYQCASTFEEFAYRFWAENRIWHHLHDSNPGELPPRFASYLAHYPQPSAPNPAL
;
A
#
# COMPACT_ATOMS: atom_id res chain seq x y z
N MET A 1 0.12 -23.36 -8.31
CA MET A 1 -1.06 -22.77 -8.97
C MET A 1 -2.17 -22.63 -7.93
N ALA A 2 -2.24 -21.51 -7.23
CA ALA A 2 -3.37 -21.21 -6.36
C ALA A 2 -4.62 -21.03 -7.24
N ARG A 3 -5.72 -21.68 -6.89
CA ARG A 3 -6.99 -21.54 -7.60
C ARG A 3 -7.41 -20.07 -7.52
N ARG A 4 -7.66 -19.45 -8.68
CA ARG A 4 -8.47 -18.23 -8.80
C ARG A 4 -9.85 -18.55 -8.23
N SER A 5 -10.11 -18.27 -6.95
CA SER A 5 -11.42 -18.51 -6.31
C SER A 5 -11.97 -17.27 -5.60
N GLY A 6 -11.63 -16.08 -6.07
CA GLY A 6 -12.34 -14.85 -5.72
C GLY A 6 -13.43 -14.57 -6.76
N GLN A 7 -14.49 -13.87 -6.37
CA GLN A 7 -15.37 -13.19 -7.30
C GLN A 7 -14.76 -11.82 -7.66
N ARG A 8 -15.23 -11.18 -8.74
CA ARG A 8 -14.78 -9.83 -9.11
C ARG A 8 -15.55 -8.80 -8.28
N HIS A 9 -14.82 -7.84 -7.69
CA HIS A 9 -15.39 -6.80 -6.84
C HIS A 9 -16.01 -5.68 -7.69
N ALA A 10 -17.31 -5.75 -7.97
CA ALA A 10 -17.99 -4.83 -8.89
C ALA A 10 -17.78 -3.34 -8.54
N GLY A 11 -17.89 -2.96 -7.26
CA GLY A 11 -17.71 -1.58 -6.82
C GLY A 11 -16.31 -1.01 -7.11
N ASN A 12 -15.27 -1.74 -6.73
CA ASN A 12 -13.88 -1.42 -7.08
C ASN A 12 -13.65 -1.38 -8.58
N ILE A 13 -14.23 -2.29 -9.37
CA ILE A 13 -14.10 -2.25 -10.83
C ILE A 13 -14.68 -0.95 -11.40
N ASP A 14 -15.87 -0.54 -10.96
CA ASP A 14 -16.49 0.71 -11.40
C ASP A 14 -15.66 1.94 -10.99
N LEU A 15 -15.04 1.90 -9.80
CA LEU A 15 -14.15 2.94 -9.32
C LEU A 15 -12.84 2.98 -10.14
N LEU A 16 -12.16 1.86 -10.31
CA LEU A 16 -10.93 1.73 -11.10
C LEU A 16 -11.14 2.13 -12.56
N THR A 17 -12.30 1.81 -13.14
CA THR A 17 -12.68 2.21 -14.50
C THR A 17 -12.78 3.74 -14.60
N ARG A 18 -13.41 4.39 -13.61
CA ARG A 18 -13.53 5.85 -13.57
C ARG A 18 -12.17 6.52 -13.37
N LEU A 19 -11.37 6.02 -12.42
CA LEU A 19 -10.00 6.51 -12.19
C LEU A 19 -9.15 6.38 -13.46
N GLY A 20 -9.11 5.19 -14.05
CA GLY A 20 -8.37 4.91 -15.28
C GLY A 20 -8.81 5.80 -16.43
N THR A 21 -10.12 6.02 -16.61
CA THR A 21 -10.64 6.94 -17.63
C THR A 21 -10.16 8.37 -17.39
N SER A 22 -10.23 8.86 -16.16
CA SER A 22 -9.84 10.23 -15.82
C SER A 22 -8.33 10.48 -15.97
N LEU A 23 -7.49 9.53 -15.55
CA LEU A 23 -6.05 9.60 -15.67
C LEU A 23 -5.60 9.47 -17.14
N ASN A 24 -6.23 8.57 -17.91
CA ASN A 24 -5.90 8.38 -19.33
C ASN A 24 -6.18 9.64 -20.14
N ALA A 25 -7.20 10.43 -19.78
CA ALA A 25 -7.51 11.69 -20.44
C ALA A 25 -6.37 12.73 -20.34
N VAL A 26 -5.46 12.57 -19.37
CA VAL A 26 -4.28 13.42 -19.15
C VAL A 26 -2.96 12.68 -19.41
N GLY A 27 -3.01 11.49 -20.02
CA GLY A 27 -1.83 10.73 -20.43
C GLY A 27 -1.14 9.96 -19.30
N VAL A 28 -1.85 9.67 -18.21
CA VAL A 28 -1.37 8.89 -17.05
C VAL A 28 -2.16 7.60 -16.95
N THR A 29 -1.53 6.48 -16.59
CA THR A 29 -2.18 5.17 -16.51
C THR A 29 -2.11 4.59 -15.10
N LEU A 30 -3.15 3.88 -14.68
CA LEU A 30 -3.06 3.02 -13.49
C LEU A 30 -2.18 1.79 -13.78
N PRO A 31 -1.36 1.34 -12.81
CA PRO A 31 -0.62 0.08 -12.92
C PRO A 31 -1.55 -1.13 -13.06
N GLU A 32 -1.18 -2.10 -13.91
CA GLU A 32 -1.98 -3.30 -14.16
C GLU A 32 -2.10 -4.19 -12.92
N ASP A 33 -1.01 -4.33 -12.16
CA ASP A 33 -0.96 -5.07 -10.90
C ASP A 33 -1.92 -4.49 -9.86
N PHE A 34 -1.97 -3.17 -9.74
CA PHE A 34 -2.91 -2.45 -8.88
C PHE A 34 -4.37 -2.68 -9.29
N VAL A 35 -4.66 -2.52 -10.59
CA VAL A 35 -6.01 -2.71 -11.13
C VAL A 35 -6.46 -4.15 -10.90
N GLU A 36 -5.61 -5.12 -11.21
CA GLU A 36 -5.93 -6.53 -11.00
C GLU A 36 -6.16 -6.81 -9.52
N PHE A 37 -5.27 -6.34 -8.64
CA PHE A 37 -5.36 -6.61 -7.21
C PHE A 37 -6.68 -6.14 -6.60
N TYR A 38 -7.07 -4.90 -6.87
CA TYR A 38 -8.30 -4.32 -6.32
C TYR A 38 -9.58 -4.77 -7.04
N SER A 39 -9.47 -5.42 -8.20
CA SER A 39 -10.63 -5.92 -8.94
C SER A 39 -11.15 -7.27 -8.45
N TRP A 40 -10.42 -7.98 -7.58
CA TRP A 40 -10.85 -9.26 -7.02
C TRP A 40 -11.28 -9.10 -5.55
N ASP A 41 -12.34 -9.82 -5.19
CA ASP A 41 -12.75 -9.96 -3.80
C ASP A 41 -11.69 -10.74 -3.01
N GLY A 42 -11.48 -10.34 -1.75
CA GLY A 42 -10.64 -11.07 -0.80
C GLY A 42 -9.14 -10.77 -0.86
N TRP A 43 -8.61 -10.14 -1.91
CA TRP A 43 -7.18 -9.78 -1.94
C TRP A 43 -6.91 -8.52 -1.12
N ALA A 44 -7.72 -7.49 -1.30
CA ALA A 44 -7.73 -6.30 -0.44
C ALA A 44 -7.99 -6.69 1.03
N ASP A 45 -8.96 -7.58 1.28
CA ASP A 45 -9.29 -8.07 2.62
C ASP A 45 -8.11 -8.75 3.33
N GLU A 46 -7.15 -9.33 2.60
CA GLU A 46 -5.94 -9.92 3.19
C GLU A 46 -4.99 -8.86 3.74
N LEU A 47 -5.00 -7.63 3.20
CA LEU A 47 -4.29 -6.50 3.79
C LEU A 47 -5.04 -6.03 5.04
N ASP A 48 -6.35 -5.87 4.94
CA ASP A 48 -7.20 -5.32 6.01
C ASP A 48 -7.18 -6.23 7.26
N ARG A 49 -7.37 -7.53 7.05
CA ARG A 49 -7.38 -8.52 8.14
C ARG A 49 -6.01 -8.77 8.74
N GLY A 50 -4.95 -8.57 7.95
CA GLY A 50 -3.58 -8.82 8.37
C GLY A 50 -2.98 -7.64 9.14
N SER A 51 -3.52 -6.43 9.00
CA SER A 51 -2.86 -5.23 9.51
C SER A 51 -2.77 -5.20 11.04
N VAL A 52 -1.55 -5.16 11.57
CA VAL A 52 -1.26 -5.06 13.02
C VAL A 52 -1.49 -3.66 13.56
N THR A 53 -1.49 -2.65 12.69
CA THR A 53 -1.79 -1.24 12.99
C THR A 53 -3.22 -0.84 12.60
N GLY A 54 -4.08 -1.80 12.25
CA GLY A 54 -5.48 -1.52 11.89
C GLY A 54 -5.66 -0.70 10.60
N CYS A 55 -4.74 -0.81 9.63
CA CYS A 55 -4.93 -0.25 8.30
C CYS A 55 -6.01 -1.00 7.52
N TRP A 56 -6.71 -0.28 6.65
CA TRP A 56 -7.73 -0.82 5.75
C TRP A 56 -7.62 -0.22 4.36
N THR A 57 -8.06 -1.01 3.38
CA THR A 57 -8.15 -0.59 1.99
C THR A 57 -9.21 0.49 1.84
N SER A 58 -8.82 1.58 1.15
CA SER A 58 -9.69 2.73 0.95
C SER A 58 -9.37 3.38 -0.39
N LEU A 59 -9.99 2.87 -1.47
CA LEU A 59 -9.82 3.45 -2.79
C LEU A 59 -10.45 4.85 -2.86
N GLY A 60 -9.64 5.85 -3.16
CA GLY A 60 -10.10 7.21 -3.41
C GLY A 60 -10.96 7.28 -4.69
N PRO A 61 -12.10 7.99 -4.68
CA PRO A 61 -13.00 8.02 -5.83
C PRO A 61 -12.48 8.83 -7.02
N LEU A 62 -11.48 9.69 -6.80
CA LEU A 62 -10.88 10.58 -7.79
C LEU A 62 -9.37 10.66 -7.55
N PRO A 63 -8.57 10.88 -8.61
CA PRO A 63 -7.17 11.25 -8.42
C PRO A 63 -7.08 12.66 -7.82
N THR A 64 -6.12 12.88 -6.93
CA THR A 64 -5.79 14.19 -6.38
C THR A 64 -4.48 14.69 -6.98
N PHE A 65 -4.26 16.00 -7.00
CA PHE A 65 -2.98 16.55 -7.43
C PHE A 65 -1.91 16.30 -6.38
N SER A 66 -0.68 16.01 -6.84
CA SER A 66 0.47 15.94 -5.96
C SER A 66 0.76 17.30 -5.33
N PRO A 67 1.01 17.39 -4.02
CA PRO A 67 1.42 18.63 -3.36
C PRO A 67 2.89 19.00 -3.67
N VAL A 68 3.70 18.05 -4.13
CA VAL A 68 5.16 18.24 -4.30
C VAL A 68 5.62 18.38 -5.76
N GLU A 69 4.78 18.00 -6.73
CA GLU A 69 5.16 18.00 -8.15
C GLU A 69 3.97 18.38 -9.05
N PRO A 70 4.04 19.53 -9.73
CA PRO A 70 3.00 19.94 -10.67
C PRO A 70 2.77 18.92 -11.79
N GLY A 71 1.51 18.55 -12.01
CA GLY A 71 1.13 17.59 -13.06
C GLY A 71 1.23 16.12 -12.65
N ALA A 72 1.76 15.82 -11.47
CA ALA A 72 1.69 14.48 -10.90
C ALA A 72 0.37 14.28 -10.12
N PHE A 73 -0.06 13.02 -10.03
CA PHE A 73 -1.32 12.63 -9.39
C PHE A 73 -1.10 11.63 -8.26
N LEU A 74 -2.00 11.65 -7.30
CA LEU A 74 -2.09 10.69 -6.21
C LEU A 74 -3.42 9.94 -6.31
N VAL A 75 -3.39 8.63 -6.07
CA VAL A 75 -4.60 7.79 -5.93
C VAL A 75 -4.51 7.05 -4.61
N ARG A 76 -5.37 7.43 -3.66
CA ARG A 76 -5.47 6.80 -2.34
C ARG A 76 -5.90 5.35 -2.47
N PHE A 77 -5.29 4.45 -1.70
CA PHE A 77 -5.68 3.04 -1.70
C PHE A 77 -5.66 2.35 -0.33
N LEU A 78 -5.00 2.91 0.68
CA LEU A 78 -4.92 2.38 2.04
C LEU A 78 -4.84 3.54 3.04
N SER A 79 -5.49 3.40 4.19
CA SER A 79 -5.36 4.29 5.34
C SER A 79 -5.05 3.47 6.59
N ASP A 80 -4.41 4.08 7.58
CA ASP A 80 -4.32 3.51 8.93
C ASP A 80 -5.62 3.74 9.73
N GLN A 81 -5.68 3.21 10.97
CA GLN A 81 -6.89 3.26 11.79
C GLN A 81 -7.40 4.69 12.10
N GLN A 82 -6.49 5.66 12.03
CA GLN A 82 -6.76 7.02 12.47
C GLN A 82 -6.81 7.99 11.28
N ASP A 83 -6.66 7.49 10.05
CA ASP A 83 -6.41 8.28 8.85
C ASP A 83 -5.22 9.26 9.01
N CYS A 84 -4.31 8.97 9.93
CA CYS A 84 -3.09 9.74 10.17
C CYS A 84 -2.00 9.39 9.15
N VAL A 85 -1.99 8.14 8.66
CA VAL A 85 -1.10 7.71 7.58
C VAL A 85 -1.95 7.19 6.44
N VAL A 86 -1.78 7.80 5.28
CA VAL A 86 -2.51 7.45 4.07
C VAL A 86 -1.53 7.11 2.97
N TRP A 87 -1.78 6.00 2.26
CA TRP A 87 -0.96 5.53 1.16
C TRP A 87 -1.63 5.77 -0.19
N TYR A 88 -0.79 6.14 -1.14
CA TYR A 88 -1.17 6.56 -2.48
C TYR A 88 -0.31 5.88 -3.53
N LEU A 89 -0.89 5.61 -4.70
CA LEU A 89 -0.11 5.53 -5.93
C LEU A 89 0.33 6.93 -6.29
N TYR A 90 1.62 7.10 -6.55
CA TYR A 90 2.16 8.31 -7.12
C TYR A 90 2.38 8.14 -8.61
N LEU A 91 1.72 8.98 -9.41
CA LEU A 91 1.59 8.81 -10.84
C LEU A 91 2.12 10.03 -11.59
N ARG A 92 3.03 9.79 -12.53
CA ARG A 92 3.63 10.81 -13.40
C ARG A 92 3.50 10.40 -14.86
N GLN A 93 3.41 11.38 -15.74
CA GLN A 93 3.29 11.12 -17.18
C GLN A 93 4.58 10.45 -17.71
N GLY A 94 4.44 9.28 -18.32
CA GLY A 94 5.56 8.58 -18.95
C GLY A 94 6.52 7.88 -17.98
N GLU A 95 6.20 7.85 -16.68
CA GLU A 95 7.02 7.16 -15.67
C GLU A 95 6.25 6.03 -14.97
N PRO A 96 6.96 4.99 -14.48
CA PRO A 96 6.36 3.98 -13.62
C PRO A 96 5.76 4.59 -12.35
N ALA A 97 4.60 4.09 -11.94
CA ALA A 97 4.02 4.45 -10.66
C ALA A 97 4.87 3.90 -9.51
N CYS A 98 4.95 4.64 -8.41
CA CYS A 98 5.50 4.15 -7.15
C CYS A 98 4.47 4.32 -6.01
N VAL A 99 4.73 3.73 -4.85
CA VAL A 99 3.88 3.89 -3.67
C VAL A 99 4.50 4.90 -2.74
N VAL A 100 3.68 5.87 -2.32
CA VAL A 100 4.06 6.88 -1.32
C VAL A 100 3.07 6.86 -0.16
N HIS A 101 3.50 7.35 1.00
CA HIS A 101 2.60 7.70 2.09
C HIS A 101 2.75 9.17 2.46
N ALA A 102 1.71 9.73 3.07
CA ALA A 102 1.69 11.07 3.61
C ALA A 102 1.01 11.07 4.97
N PHE A 103 1.36 12.07 5.78
CA PHE A 103 0.62 12.42 6.99
C PHE A 103 -0.29 13.60 6.69
N ASP A 104 -1.53 13.53 7.17
CA ASP A 104 -2.48 14.65 7.20
C ASP A 104 -2.77 15.35 5.86
N LEU A 105 -2.52 14.71 4.71
CA LEU A 105 -2.76 15.34 3.40
C LEU A 105 -4.24 15.62 3.15
N GLU A 106 -5.12 14.82 3.75
CA GLU A 106 -6.58 14.94 3.67
C GLU A 106 -7.21 15.49 4.95
N SER A 107 -6.40 15.93 5.93
CA SER A 107 -6.88 16.45 7.20
C SER A 107 -7.36 17.91 7.09
N ASP A 108 -8.58 18.16 7.55
CA ASP A 108 -9.13 19.50 7.73
C ASP A 108 -8.66 20.17 9.05
N TYR A 109 -7.99 19.41 9.93
CA TYR A 109 -7.43 19.92 11.17
C TYR A 109 -6.05 20.51 10.87
N GLY A 110 -5.92 21.83 11.07
CA GLY A 110 -4.81 22.69 10.67
C GLY A 110 -3.43 22.02 10.59
N HIS A 111 -2.76 22.28 9.46
CA HIS A 111 -1.43 21.79 9.08
C HIS A 111 -0.41 21.77 10.23
N ASP A 112 -0.06 20.58 10.70
CA ASP A 112 1.24 20.36 11.33
C ASP A 112 2.37 20.56 10.29
N GLN A 113 3.60 20.74 10.78
CA GLN A 113 4.78 21.10 9.97
C GLN A 113 5.11 20.13 8.81
N GLU A 114 4.56 18.91 8.82
CA GLU A 114 4.79 17.89 7.79
C GLU A 114 3.71 17.82 6.70
N SER A 115 2.65 18.64 6.79
CA SER A 115 1.61 18.68 5.76
C SER A 115 2.21 19.02 4.38
N GLY A 116 1.88 18.20 3.38
CA GLY A 116 2.35 18.37 2.01
C GLY A 116 3.70 17.70 1.70
N VAL A 117 4.27 16.95 2.65
CA VAL A 117 5.39 16.04 2.40
C VAL A 117 4.86 14.65 2.06
N ILE A 118 5.48 14.01 1.06
CA ILE A 118 5.22 12.60 0.72
C ILE A 118 6.52 11.81 0.82
N TYR A 119 6.41 10.56 1.26
CA TYR A 119 7.54 9.66 1.47
C TYR A 119 7.35 8.40 0.63
N GLN A 120 8.35 8.03 -0.16
CA GLN A 120 8.29 6.82 -0.98
C GLN A 120 8.43 5.56 -0.11
N CYS A 121 7.46 4.65 -0.19
CA CYS A 121 7.46 3.37 0.53
C CYS A 121 8.05 2.22 -0.30
N ALA A 122 7.70 2.16 -1.58
CA ALA A 122 8.00 1.05 -2.47
C ALA A 122 8.10 1.54 -3.92
N SER A 123 8.82 0.79 -4.75
CA SER A 123 9.02 1.14 -6.16
C SER A 123 7.83 0.72 -7.03
N THR A 124 7.02 -0.23 -6.57
CA THR A 124 5.82 -0.72 -7.26
C THR A 124 4.71 -1.03 -6.25
N PHE A 125 3.48 -1.17 -6.74
CA PHE A 125 2.36 -1.58 -5.90
C PHE A 125 2.51 -3.05 -5.45
N GLU A 126 2.87 -3.97 -6.35
CA GLU A 126 3.11 -5.37 -5.98
C GLU A 126 4.15 -5.51 -4.86
N GLU A 127 5.27 -4.76 -4.95
CA GLU A 127 6.29 -4.75 -3.89
C GLU A 127 5.68 -4.29 -2.55
N PHE A 128 4.91 -3.20 -2.55
CA PHE A 128 4.24 -2.71 -1.35
C PHE A 128 3.28 -3.77 -0.77
N ALA A 129 2.36 -4.29 -1.59
CA ALA A 129 1.33 -5.22 -1.15
C ALA A 129 1.95 -6.50 -0.57
N TYR A 130 2.99 -7.03 -1.21
CA TYR A 130 3.70 -8.20 -0.73
C TYR A 130 4.42 -7.93 0.60
N ARG A 131 5.17 -6.83 0.71
CA ARG A 131 5.89 -6.45 1.94
C ARG A 131 4.91 -6.22 3.09
N PHE A 132 3.85 -5.46 2.85
CA PHE A 132 2.81 -5.19 3.84
C PHE A 132 2.19 -6.50 4.34
N TRP A 133 1.76 -7.38 3.44
CA TRP A 133 1.17 -8.66 3.80
C TRP A 133 2.14 -9.59 4.54
N ALA A 134 3.39 -9.69 4.07
CA ALA A 134 4.40 -10.57 4.66
C ALA A 134 4.82 -10.09 6.05
N GLU A 135 5.13 -8.80 6.22
CA GLU A 135 5.60 -8.22 7.48
C GLU A 135 4.55 -8.31 8.58
N ASN A 136 3.29 -8.02 8.26
CA ASN A 136 2.19 -8.14 9.22
C ASN A 136 1.98 -9.59 9.67
N ARG A 137 2.05 -10.56 8.75
CA ARG A 137 1.94 -11.99 9.10
C ARG A 137 3.14 -12.48 9.91
N ILE A 138 4.34 -12.02 9.59
CA ILE A 138 5.53 -12.30 10.39
C ILE A 138 5.37 -11.72 11.79
N TRP A 139 4.91 -10.48 11.90
CA TRP A 139 4.67 -9.85 13.19
C TRP A 139 3.69 -10.66 14.03
N HIS A 140 2.54 -11.05 13.45
CA HIS A 140 1.57 -11.91 14.15
C HIS A 140 2.18 -13.23 14.60
N HIS A 141 2.99 -13.88 13.76
CA HIS A 141 3.68 -15.11 14.13
C HIS A 141 4.66 -14.86 15.28
N LEU A 142 5.48 -13.80 15.25
CA LEU A 142 6.45 -13.51 16.31
C LEU A 142 5.79 -13.13 17.65
N HIS A 143 4.54 -12.70 17.64
CA HIS A 143 3.78 -12.29 18.82
C HIS A 143 2.68 -13.30 19.21
N ASP A 144 2.58 -14.44 18.52
CA ASP A 144 1.74 -15.55 18.94
C ASP A 144 2.38 -16.21 20.18
N SER A 145 1.55 -16.69 21.10
CA SER A 145 2.03 -17.42 22.29
C SER A 145 2.53 -18.83 21.96
N ASN A 146 2.15 -19.38 20.81
CA ASN A 146 2.59 -20.70 20.33
C ASN A 146 2.66 -20.77 18.79
N PRO A 147 3.60 -20.05 18.15
CA PRO A 147 3.58 -19.81 16.71
C PRO A 147 3.87 -21.02 15.81
N GLY A 148 4.34 -22.13 16.36
CA GLY A 148 4.93 -23.21 15.57
C GLY A 148 6.16 -22.73 14.80
N GLU A 149 6.48 -23.38 13.67
CA GLU A 149 7.60 -22.99 12.81
C GLU A 149 7.20 -21.89 11.82
N LEU A 150 8.08 -20.90 11.61
CA LEU A 150 7.85 -19.84 10.63
C LEU A 150 7.81 -20.44 9.22
N PRO A 151 6.73 -20.21 8.43
CA PRO A 151 6.66 -20.69 7.06
C PRO A 151 7.90 -20.30 6.22
N PRO A 152 8.48 -21.21 5.42
CA PRO A 152 9.75 -20.97 4.72
C PRO A 152 9.80 -19.70 3.87
N ARG A 153 8.67 -19.32 3.24
CA ARG A 153 8.57 -18.07 2.46
C ARG A 153 8.82 -16.82 3.29
N PHE A 154 8.43 -16.81 4.55
CA PHE A 154 8.64 -15.69 5.46
C PHE A 154 10.07 -15.67 6.02
N ALA A 155 10.67 -16.85 6.24
CA ALA A 155 12.09 -16.95 6.54
C ALA A 155 12.96 -16.43 5.37
N SER A 156 12.62 -16.80 4.13
CA SER A 156 13.28 -16.29 2.93
C SER A 156 13.09 -14.77 2.77
N TYR A 157 11.90 -14.25 3.10
CA TYR A 157 11.64 -12.82 3.12
C TYR A 157 12.56 -12.09 4.10
N LEU A 158 12.66 -12.56 5.36
CA LEU A 158 13.52 -11.96 6.37
C LEU A 158 15.02 -12.00 6.00
N ALA A 159 15.45 -13.03 5.27
CA ALA A 159 16.82 -13.15 4.79
C ALA A 159 17.21 -12.09 3.74
N HIS A 160 16.24 -11.39 3.14
CA HIS A 160 16.51 -10.25 2.26
C HIS A 160 17.07 -9.05 3.01
N TYR A 161 16.68 -8.86 4.27
CA TYR A 161 17.13 -7.73 5.08
C TYR A 161 18.52 -7.97 5.67
N PRO A 162 19.38 -6.93 5.73
CA PRO A 162 20.64 -7.00 6.45
C PRO A 162 20.36 -7.43 7.89
N GLN A 163 21.05 -8.47 8.33
CA GLN A 163 20.95 -8.87 9.73
C GLN A 163 21.59 -7.77 10.58
N PRO A 164 20.93 -7.34 11.68
CA PRO A 164 21.54 -6.39 12.58
C PRO A 164 22.88 -6.95 13.03
N SER A 165 23.94 -6.15 12.93
CA SER A 165 25.22 -6.49 13.55
C SER A 165 24.97 -6.75 15.03
N ALA A 166 25.58 -7.81 15.58
CA ALA A 166 25.44 -8.15 16.99
C ALA A 166 25.57 -6.89 17.85
N PRO A 167 24.68 -6.67 18.84
CA PRO A 167 24.75 -5.49 19.69
C PRO A 167 26.16 -5.44 20.30
N ASN A 168 26.78 -4.26 20.25
CA ASN A 168 28.05 -4.03 20.93
C ASN A 168 27.83 -4.32 22.42
N PRO A 169 28.55 -5.26 23.05
CA PRO A 169 28.28 -5.69 24.42
C PRO A 169 28.70 -4.66 25.49
N ALA A 170 28.63 -3.36 25.18
CA ALA A 170 29.01 -2.28 26.08
C ALA A 170 27.96 -1.17 26.09
N LEU A 171 26.89 -1.39 26.86
CA LEU A 171 26.15 -0.37 27.62
C LEU A 171 25.79 -0.96 28.99
#